data_AF-A0A9W5TPJ0-F1
#
_entry.id   AF-A0A9W5TPJ0-F1
#
_cell.length_a   1.000
_cell.length_b   1.000
_cell.length_c   1.000
_cell.angle_alpha   90.00
_cell.angle_beta   90.00
_cell.angle_gamma   90.00
#
_symmetry.space_group_name_H-M   'P 1'
#
loop_
_entity.id
_entity.type
_entity.pdbx_description
1 polymer ?
#
loop_
_entity_poly.entity_id
_entity_poly.type
_entity_poly.pdbx_seq_one_letter_code
_entity_poly.pdbx_strand_id
1 'polypeptide(L)' 'MAARTWMEQRGDDLQAQIEPYLAMVQSTQNAGPATFGAPWSELSAGQQSAVIVAVEAAADRMCG' A
#
# COMPACT_ATOMS: atom_id res chain seq x y z
N MET A 1 -9.39 -1.99 -4.79
CA MET A 1 -8.44 -1.39 -3.83
C MET A 1 -7.27 -0.82 -4.61
N ALA A 2 -6.79 0.39 -4.28
CA ALA A 2 -5.71 1.04 -5.03
C ALA A 2 -4.40 0.24 -5.05
N ALA A 3 -4.02 -0.37 -3.91
CA ALA A 3 -2.84 -1.22 -3.82
C ALA A 3 -2.91 -2.45 -4.73
N ARG A 4 -3.97 -3.24 -4.59
CA ARG A 4 -4.19 -4.43 -5.44
C ARG A 4 -4.18 -4.12 -6.93
N THR A 5 -4.92 -3.09 -7.36
CA THR A 5 -4.96 -2.71 -8.79
C THR A 5 -3.58 -2.27 -9.30
N TRP A 6 -2.77 -1.61 -8.47
CA TRP A 6 -1.39 -1.27 -8.82
C TRP A 6 -0.48 -2.49 -8.95
N MET A 7 -0.66 -3.49 -8.08
CA MET A 7 0.10 -4.74 -8.08
C MET A 7 -0.25 -5.62 -9.28
N GLU A 8 -1.55 -5.78 -9.57
CA GLU A 8 -2.07 -6.53 -10.73
C GLU A 8 -1.54 -5.98 -12.08
N GLN A 9 -1.27 -4.67 -12.16
CA GLN A 9 -0.68 -4.06 -13.36
C GLN A 9 0.81 -4.38 -13.55
N ARG A 10 1.51 -4.86 -12.52
CA ARG A 10 2.96 -5.10 -12.54
C ARG A 10 3.35 -6.57 -12.66
N GLY A 11 2.43 -7.49 -12.39
CA GLY A 11 2.67 -8.92 -12.57
C GLY A 11 1.64 -9.77 -11.85
N ASP A 12 1.73 -11.08 -12.06
CA ASP A 12 0.77 -12.06 -11.53
C ASP A 12 1.03 -12.42 -10.05
N ASP A 13 2.25 -12.20 -9.55
CA ASP A 13 2.61 -12.42 -8.15
C ASP A 13 2.44 -11.15 -7.32
N LEU A 14 1.28 -11.03 -6.66
CA LEU A 14 0.95 -9.89 -5.82
C LEU A 14 1.83 -9.80 -4.57
N GLN A 15 2.32 -10.93 -4.03
CA GLN A 15 3.19 -10.95 -2.85
C GLN A 15 4.53 -10.29 -3.17
N ALA A 16 5.09 -10.59 -4.34
CA ALA A 16 6.30 -9.94 -4.82
C ALA A 16 6.15 -8.42 -5.02
N GLN A 17 4.93 -7.89 -5.07
CA GLN A 17 4.65 -6.47 -5.27
C GLN A 17 4.43 -5.69 -3.96
N ILE A 18 4.41 -6.33 -2.79
CA ILE A 18 4.24 -5.65 -1.49
C ILE A 18 5.35 -4.63 -1.26
N GLU A 19 6.61 -5.06 -1.25
CA GLU A 19 7.76 -4.20 -0.99
C GLU A 19 7.91 -3.08 -2.04
N PRO A 20 7.80 -3.34 -3.36
CA PRO A 20 7.77 -2.29 -4.37
C PRO A 20 6.67 -1.25 -4.16
N TYR A 21 5.47 -1.67 -3.75
CA TYR A 21 4.36 -0.76 -3.50
C TYR A 21 4.61 0.10 -2.26
N LEU A 22 5.07 -0.51 -1.16
CA LEU A 22 5.42 0.21 0.06
C LEU A 22 6.54 1.22 -0.19
N ALA A 23 7.59 0.84 -0.93
CA ALA A 23 8.65 1.77 -1.31
C ALA A 23 8.11 2.97 -2.10
N MET A 24 7.21 2.75 -3.05
CA MET A 24 6.55 3.84 -3.79
C MET A 24 5.75 4.74 -2.85
N VAL A 25 4.91 4.18 -1.98
CA VAL A 25 4.10 4.93 -1.00
C VAL A 25 4.97 5.74 -0.04
N GLN A 26 6.10 5.18 0.41
CA GLN A 26 7.01 5.85 1.34
C GLN A 26 7.84 6.96 0.67
N SER A 27 8.11 6.82 -0.64
CA SER A 27 8.85 7.81 -1.41
C SER A 27 7.99 8.99 -1.89
N THR A 28 6.67 8.81 -1.97
CA THR A 28 5.77 9.82 -2.51
C THR A 28 5.25 10.76 -1.44
N GLN A 29 5.14 12.05 -1.78
CA GLN A 29 4.42 13.03 -0.97
C GLN A 29 2.93 13.12 -1.38
N ASN A 30 2.46 12.17 -2.18
CA ASN A 30 1.05 12.14 -2.58
C ASN A 30 0.19 11.59 -1.44
N ALA A 31 -0.74 12.41 -1.01
CA ALA A 31 -1.86 12.01 -0.17
C ALA A 31 -2.91 11.24 -1.01
N GLY A 32 -3.41 10.14 -0.48
CA GLY A 32 -4.52 9.43 -1.09
C GLY A 32 -5.30 8.59 -0.07
N PRO A 33 -6.41 7.94 -0.50
CA PRO A 33 -7.19 7.07 0.38
C PRO A 33 -6.37 5.93 0.99
N ALA A 34 -5.33 5.46 0.29
CA ALA A 34 -4.41 4.44 0.78
C ALA A 34 -3.45 4.94 1.87
N THR A 35 -3.36 6.26 2.08
CA THR A 35 -2.49 6.90 3.07
C THR A 35 -3.28 7.85 3.98
N PHE A 36 -4.55 7.55 4.26
CA PHE A 36 -5.41 8.38 5.13
C PHE A 36 -5.54 9.85 4.70
N GLY A 37 -5.31 10.16 3.42
CA GLY A 37 -5.34 11.54 2.92
C GLY A 37 -4.14 12.40 3.35
N ALA A 38 -3.06 11.80 3.84
CA ALA A 38 -1.81 12.48 4.17
C ALA A 38 -0.61 11.79 3.49
N PRO A 39 0.49 12.50 3.22
CA PRO A 39 1.73 11.88 2.78
C PRO A 39 2.30 10.96 3.88
N TRP A 40 3.10 9.96 3.48
CA TRP A 40 3.66 8.97 4.40
C TRP A 40 4.42 9.60 5.58
N SER A 41 5.15 10.69 5.32
CA SER A 41 5.93 11.44 6.32
C SER A 41 5.09 12.11 7.40
N GLU A 42 3.79 12.31 7.17
CA GLU A 42 2.87 12.95 8.11
C GLU A 42 2.00 11.93 8.87
N LEU A 43 2.11 10.65 8.53
CA LEU A 43 1.38 9.59 9.23
C LEU A 43 2.00 9.30 10.60
N SER A 44 1.13 9.11 11.59
CA SER A 44 1.54 8.51 12.86
C SER A 44 2.03 7.08 12.67
N ALA A 45 2.83 6.56 13.61
CA ALA A 45 3.31 5.17 13.56
C ALA A 45 2.17 4.15 13.47
N GLY A 46 1.03 4.42 14.12
CA GLY A 46 -0.17 3.56 14.04
C GLY A 46 -0.80 3.57 12.65
N GLN A 47 -0.86 4.73 11.99
CA GLN A 47 -1.35 4.85 10.62
C GLN A 47 -0.40 4.17 9.62
N GLN A 48 0.91 4.36 9.76
CA GLN A 48 1.92 3.68 8.93
C GLN A 48 1.77 2.16 9.02
N SER A 49 1.61 1.63 10.24
CA SER A 49 1.36 0.20 10.46
C SER A 49 0.08 -0.28 9.79
N ALA A 50 -1.01 0.50 9.87
CA ALA A 50 -2.27 0.17 9.22
C ALA A 50 -2.17 0.14 7.69
N VAL A 51 -1.38 1.04 7.08
CA VAL A 51 -1.10 1.00 5.64
C VAL A 51 -0.38 -0.30 5.27
N ILE A 52 0.66 -0.69 6.01
CA ILE A 52 1.42 -1.91 5.74
C ILE A 52 0.50 -3.14 5.78
N VAL A 53 -0.29 -3.29 6.85
CA VAL A 53 -1.24 -4.41 6.99
C VAL A 53 -2.28 -4.41 5.86
N ALA A 54 -2.77 -3.24 5.44
CA ALA A 54 -3.72 -3.14 4.33
C ALA A 54 -3.10 -3.56 2.98
N VAL A 55 -1.79 -3.29 2.78
CA VAL A 55 -1.05 -3.69 1.58
C VAL A 55 -0.82 -5.21 1.57
N GLU A 56 -0.42 -5.79 2.70
CA GLU A 56 -0.29 -7.25 2.87
C GLU A 56 -1.63 -7.95 2.61
N ALA A 57 -2.72 -7.48 3.22
CA ALA A 57 -4.06 -8.03 3.02
C ALA A 57 -4.54 -7.93 1.55
N ALA A 58 -4.17 -6.86 0.85
CA ALA A 58 -4.47 -6.68 -0.56
C ALA A 58 -3.73 -7.68 -1.46
N ALA A 59 -2.51 -8.07 -1.08
CA ALA A 59 -1.69 -9.05 -1.79
C ALA A 59 -2.07 -10.51 -1.46
N ASP A 60 -2.50 -10.80 -0.23
CA ASP A 60 -2.93 -12.12 0.24
C ASP A 60 -4.26 -12.60 -0.37
N ARG A 61 -4.90 -11.81 -1.25
CA ARG A 61 -6.29 -12.00 -1.70
C ARG A 61 -7.30 -12.12 -0.54
N MET A 62 -6.94 -11.70 0.67
CA MET A 62 -7.76 -11.85 1.88
C MET A 62 -8.82 -10.76 2.09
N CYS A 63 -9.08 -9.92 1.10
CA CYS A 63 -10.33 -9.19 1.03
C CYS A 63 -11.05 -9.49 -0.29
N GLY A 64 -12.07 -10.36 -0.17
CA GLY A 64 -13.25 -10.36 -1.03
C GLY A 64 -14.18 -9.20 -0.69
#